data_AF-A0A2G9ZLX2-F1
#
_entry.id   AF-A0A2G9ZLX2-F1
#
_cell.length_a   1.000
_cell.length_b   1.000
_cell.length_c   1.000
_cell.angle_alpha   90.00
_cell.angle_beta   90.00
_cell.angle_gamma   90.00
#
_symmetry.space_group_name_H-M   'P 1'
#
loop_
_entity.id
_entity.type
_entity.pdbx_description
1 polymer ?
#
loop_
_entity_poly.entity_id
_entity_poly.type
_entity_poly.pdbx_seq_one_letter_code
_entity_poly.pdbx_strand_id
1 'polypeptide(L)'
;METLKKNGENLNLGQKLGIASLLGGQQKSGFADSSLVNKLFHNLEDRINQAAQGAVIDLEADKYAHNGYRRFTLNADGLTVAQAVTLVSKKVQGIQGHYLFFIHTDPFFQRKGLAGQLLANFKIFLEDSGEIGLLDNIIPSTDPAAGMYQKQGWQSLGEIIGHGTVAALSRKANGVSIGAGRGKEEAGHPMVYVPARWKSAQEILRRALPEIFYQLQSKHDLIAMRQNEIFVAQTISEFKEMLSTLLVFFQDEIEAQAVSPLARYLFTRLAVKLAGFKRSIVKLAGYTGGDSIEQIAIPLPILSLPIQSYEPPAVKNKRIQIDGDWQLWMKLPRTIQEFPAQGIEALPNYFRPSLAVWLEERGKMPSYGFMIRDILSLGYDPTRLKEIPIDGEPHIFERLRLGALPAVNATNGFLAVLQTKLRGARAQEAFVRFNPPVLTIQDSGNAYVLRRKVNGVHYDEAVNLLERYQNRIFGAVARKILATVRSARELAAGLDAEQEKNLTYFVPWDLEHNQPKIMVDWSGLSYLEEVIIS
;
A
#
# COMPACT_ATOMS: atom_id res chain seq x y z
N MET A 1 9.33 10.84 -31.00
CA MET A 1 8.48 11.92 -30.42
C MET A 1 7.13 12.01 -31.12
N GLU A 2 7.07 12.09 -32.46
CA GLU A 2 5.79 12.03 -33.20
C GLU A 2 5.07 10.68 -33.08
N THR A 3 5.80 9.56 -33.10
CA THR A 3 5.24 8.21 -32.88
C THR A 3 4.57 8.06 -31.51
N LEU A 4 5.21 8.58 -30.45
CA LEU A 4 4.66 8.58 -29.09
C LEU A 4 3.38 9.43 -28.98
N LYS A 5 3.28 10.52 -29.76
CA LYS A 5 2.08 11.35 -29.82
C LYS A 5 0.93 10.61 -30.51
N LYS A 6 1.19 10.02 -31.68
CA LYS A 6 0.20 9.24 -32.44
C LYS A 6 -0.31 8.04 -31.66
N ASN A 7 0.57 7.31 -30.97
CA ASN A 7 0.19 6.17 -30.14
C ASN A 7 -0.58 6.60 -28.89
N GLY A 8 -0.28 7.78 -28.32
CA GLY A 8 -0.94 8.31 -27.12
C GLY A 8 -2.36 8.86 -27.36
N GLU A 9 -2.62 9.40 -28.55
CA GLU A 9 -3.96 9.86 -28.94
C GLU A 9 -4.94 8.68 -29.08
N ASN A 10 -4.45 7.51 -29.50
CA ASN A 10 -5.25 6.29 -29.69
C ASN A 10 -5.56 5.52 -28.39
N LEU A 11 -5.00 5.90 -27.25
CA LEU A 11 -5.25 5.22 -25.98
C LEU A 11 -6.65 5.54 -25.44
N ASN A 12 -7.36 4.52 -24.99
CA ASN A 12 -8.60 4.69 -24.26
C ASN A 12 -8.34 5.28 -22.84
N LEU A 13 -9.40 5.63 -22.11
CA LEU A 13 -9.25 6.26 -20.79
C LEU A 13 -8.50 5.34 -19.80
N GLY A 14 -8.85 4.06 -19.73
CA GLY A 14 -8.23 3.09 -18.81
C GLY A 14 -6.74 2.94 -19.05
N GLN A 15 -6.34 2.81 -20.32
CA GLN A 15 -4.96 2.74 -20.76
C GLN A 15 -4.16 3.99 -20.33
N LYS A 16 -4.75 5.19 -20.50
CA LYS A 16 -4.12 6.44 -20.05
C LYS A 16 -3.98 6.48 -18.53
N LEU A 17 -5.01 6.11 -17.77
CA LEU A 17 -4.96 6.06 -16.31
C LEU A 17 -3.91 5.05 -15.83
N GLY A 18 -3.79 3.89 -16.49
CA GLY A 18 -2.78 2.87 -16.21
C GLY A 18 -1.36 3.43 -16.33
N ILE A 19 -1.03 4.11 -17.44
CA ILE A 19 0.28 4.75 -17.65
C ILE A 19 0.49 5.89 -16.64
N ALA A 20 -0.53 6.74 -16.41
CA ALA A 20 -0.45 7.82 -15.42
C ALA A 20 -0.14 7.28 -14.01
N SER A 21 -0.70 6.11 -13.66
CA SER A 21 -0.44 5.46 -12.37
C SER A 21 1.04 5.06 -12.21
N LEU A 22 1.74 4.71 -13.30
CA LEU A 22 3.17 4.36 -13.27
C LEU A 22 4.04 5.59 -13.10
N LEU A 23 3.64 6.71 -13.72
CA LEU A 23 4.29 8.01 -13.64
C LEU A 23 4.03 8.76 -12.32
N GLY A 24 3.18 8.23 -11.43
CA GLY A 24 2.93 8.82 -10.11
C GLY A 24 1.71 9.75 -10.04
N GLY A 25 0.73 9.54 -10.93
CA GLY A 25 -0.48 10.31 -11.24
C GLY A 25 -1.47 10.70 -10.12
N GLN A 26 -1.03 10.88 -8.88
CA GLN A 26 -1.84 11.43 -7.78
C GLN A 26 -1.38 12.83 -7.35
N GLN A 27 -0.15 13.24 -7.68
CA GLN A 27 0.33 14.59 -7.38
C GLN A 27 -0.14 15.58 -8.44
N LYS A 28 -1.28 16.21 -8.16
CA LYS A 28 -1.97 17.22 -8.98
C LYS A 28 -1.14 18.45 -9.40
N SER A 29 0.09 18.62 -8.93
CA SER A 29 0.84 19.88 -9.08
C SER A 29 2.04 19.84 -10.03
N GLY A 30 2.38 18.69 -10.62
CA GLY A 30 3.60 18.56 -11.43
C GLY A 30 3.39 18.31 -12.93
N PHE A 31 2.34 17.60 -13.33
CA PHE A 31 2.26 17.07 -14.70
C PHE A 31 2.14 18.14 -15.81
N ALA A 32 1.79 19.37 -15.45
CA ALA A 32 1.56 20.47 -16.39
C ALA A 32 2.82 21.01 -17.09
N ASP A 33 4.04 20.66 -16.66
CA ASP A 33 5.28 21.27 -17.18
C ASP A 33 6.11 20.35 -18.09
N SER A 34 5.73 19.07 -18.26
CA SER A 34 6.46 18.13 -19.11
C SER A 34 5.78 17.98 -20.49
N SER A 35 6.54 18.31 -21.56
CA SER A 35 6.02 18.33 -22.94
C SER A 35 5.53 16.98 -23.46
N LEU A 36 5.97 15.87 -22.86
CA LEU A 36 5.57 14.51 -23.21
C LEU A 36 4.30 14.08 -22.45
N VAL A 37 4.23 14.37 -21.15
CA VAL A 37 3.06 14.09 -20.30
C VAL A 37 1.86 14.92 -20.75
N ASN A 38 2.06 16.21 -21.02
CA ASN A 38 1.00 17.07 -21.54
C ASN A 38 0.43 16.57 -22.87
N LYS A 39 1.23 15.90 -23.70
CA LYS A 39 0.79 15.33 -24.98
C LYS A 39 0.06 14.00 -24.80
N LEU A 40 0.49 13.14 -23.87
CA LEU A 40 -0.16 11.84 -23.59
C LEU A 40 -1.47 12.00 -22.82
N PHE A 41 -1.52 12.97 -21.91
CA PHE A 41 -2.64 13.19 -20.98
C PHE A 41 -3.41 14.49 -21.26
N HIS A 42 -3.30 15.02 -22.48
CA HIS A 42 -4.11 16.14 -22.91
C HIS A 42 -5.60 15.83 -22.68
N ASN A 43 -6.31 16.74 -22.01
CA ASN A 43 -7.71 16.63 -21.62
C ASN A 43 -8.05 15.39 -20.75
N LEU A 44 -7.06 14.75 -20.11
CA LEU A 44 -7.32 13.59 -19.27
C LEU A 44 -8.23 13.96 -18.08
N GLU A 45 -8.01 15.12 -17.46
CA GLU A 45 -8.86 15.57 -16.35
C GLU A 45 -10.31 15.83 -16.80
N ASP A 46 -10.51 16.44 -17.96
CA ASP A 46 -11.84 16.66 -18.53
C ASP A 46 -12.54 15.33 -18.85
N ARG A 47 -11.79 14.36 -19.41
CA ARG A 47 -12.32 13.01 -19.66
C ARG A 47 -12.66 12.26 -18.37
N ILE A 48 -11.84 12.38 -17.33
CA ILE A 48 -12.15 11.81 -16.00
C ILE A 48 -13.44 12.45 -15.46
N ASN A 49 -13.58 13.76 -15.57
CA ASN A 49 -14.78 14.47 -15.12
C ASN A 49 -16.03 14.06 -15.90
N GLN A 50 -15.93 13.96 -17.23
CA GLN A 50 -17.02 13.52 -18.09
C GLN A 50 -17.42 12.06 -17.80
N ALA A 51 -16.44 11.16 -17.66
CA ALA A 51 -16.70 9.78 -17.30
C ALA A 51 -17.34 9.67 -15.90
N ALA A 52 -16.89 10.45 -14.92
CA ALA A 52 -17.51 10.48 -13.59
C ALA A 52 -18.97 10.96 -13.64
N GLN A 53 -19.27 11.97 -14.45
CA GLN A 53 -20.63 12.50 -14.63
C GLN A 53 -21.54 11.52 -15.39
N GLY A 54 -20.99 10.79 -16.37
CA GLY A 54 -21.71 9.81 -17.18
C GLY A 54 -21.75 8.40 -16.57
N ALA A 55 -21.26 8.20 -15.35
CA ALA A 55 -21.19 6.89 -14.73
C ALA A 55 -22.59 6.30 -14.51
N VAL A 56 -22.82 5.10 -15.07
CA VAL A 56 -24.08 4.37 -14.99
C VAL A 56 -23.96 3.25 -13.96
N ILE A 57 -25.00 3.06 -13.15
CA ILE A 57 -25.05 1.92 -12.24
C ILE A 57 -25.43 0.66 -12.98
N ASP A 58 -24.65 -0.39 -12.76
CA ASP A 58 -25.00 -1.74 -13.13
C ASP A 58 -25.17 -2.61 -11.87
N LEU A 59 -26.34 -3.22 -11.80
CA LEU A 59 -26.78 -4.13 -10.74
C LEU A 59 -26.53 -5.56 -11.23
N GLU A 60 -25.26 -5.95 -11.27
CA GLU A 60 -24.94 -7.33 -11.62
C GLU A 60 -25.37 -8.28 -10.50
N ALA A 61 -26.38 -9.12 -10.79
CA ALA A 61 -26.55 -10.38 -10.09
C ALA A 61 -25.36 -11.27 -10.48
N ASP A 62 -24.32 -11.25 -9.65
CA ASP A 62 -23.03 -11.91 -9.87
C ASP A 62 -23.20 -13.34 -10.44
N LYS A 63 -22.33 -13.74 -11.39
CA LYS A 63 -22.25 -15.13 -11.92
C LYS A 63 -21.93 -16.15 -10.80
N TYR A 64 -21.63 -15.68 -9.60
CA TYR A 64 -21.37 -16.44 -8.38
C TYR A 64 -22.42 -16.22 -7.27
N ALA A 65 -23.68 -15.93 -7.61
CA ALA A 65 -24.79 -15.73 -6.66
C ALA A 65 -25.04 -16.89 -5.65
N HIS A 66 -24.28 -17.99 -5.71
CA HIS A 66 -24.47 -19.20 -4.92
C HIS A 66 -24.25 -19.03 -3.40
N ASN A 67 -23.69 -17.92 -2.94
CA ASN A 67 -23.41 -17.69 -1.50
C ASN A 67 -24.02 -16.40 -0.91
N GLY A 68 -24.99 -15.79 -1.62
CA GLY A 68 -25.67 -14.59 -1.13
C GLY A 68 -24.87 -13.30 -1.24
N TYR A 69 -23.80 -13.25 -2.04
CA TYR A 69 -23.09 -12.00 -2.35
C TYR A 69 -23.78 -11.27 -3.52
N ARG A 70 -23.80 -9.93 -3.47
CA ARG A 70 -24.25 -9.08 -4.59
C ARG A 70 -23.29 -7.93 -4.82
N ARG A 71 -23.07 -7.56 -6.08
CA ARG A 71 -22.18 -6.47 -6.49
C ARG A 71 -23.00 -5.34 -7.12
N PHE A 72 -22.61 -4.11 -6.81
CA PHE A 72 -23.12 -2.88 -7.39
C PHE A 72 -21.93 -2.18 -8.02
N THR A 73 -21.97 -1.91 -9.32
CA THR A 73 -20.85 -1.25 -10.02
C THR A 73 -21.31 0.05 -10.63
N LEU A 74 -20.46 1.08 -10.60
CA LEU A 74 -20.58 2.26 -11.42
C LEU A 74 -19.57 2.13 -12.55
N ASN A 75 -20.08 2.11 -13.78
CA ASN A 75 -19.26 1.93 -14.97
C ASN A 75 -19.29 3.21 -15.80
N ALA A 76 -18.12 3.62 -16.31
CA ALA A 76 -17.97 4.76 -17.21
C ALA A 76 -16.87 4.47 -18.24
N ASP A 77 -17.12 4.77 -19.51
CA ASP A 77 -16.15 4.52 -20.60
C ASP A 77 -15.58 3.09 -20.63
N GLY A 78 -16.39 2.09 -20.27
CA GLY A 78 -15.98 0.68 -20.19
C GLY A 78 -15.14 0.32 -18.95
N LEU A 79 -15.00 1.22 -17.99
CA LEU A 79 -14.25 1.04 -16.75
C LEU A 79 -15.20 0.97 -15.56
N THR A 80 -14.92 0.10 -14.59
CA THR A 80 -15.56 0.18 -13.27
C THR A 80 -14.89 1.26 -12.43
N VAL A 81 -15.53 2.42 -12.32
CA VAL A 81 -15.00 3.61 -11.62
C VAL A 81 -15.29 3.61 -10.13
N ALA A 82 -16.34 2.89 -9.71
CA ALA A 82 -16.61 2.60 -8.32
C ALA A 82 -17.42 1.30 -8.18
N GLN A 83 -17.33 0.65 -7.03
CA GLN A 83 -18.10 -0.56 -6.76
C GLN A 83 -18.40 -0.75 -5.27
N ALA A 84 -19.48 -1.48 -5.00
CA ALA A 84 -19.91 -1.93 -3.69
C ALA A 84 -20.21 -3.42 -3.72
N VAL A 85 -19.89 -4.11 -2.63
CA VAL A 85 -20.22 -5.53 -2.47
C VAL A 85 -20.99 -5.73 -1.18
N THR A 86 -22.09 -6.48 -1.27
CA THR A 86 -22.96 -6.81 -0.15
C THR A 86 -23.06 -8.30 0.09
N LEU A 87 -23.27 -8.70 1.35
CA LEU A 87 -23.64 -10.06 1.74
C LEU A 87 -25.08 -10.06 2.25
N VAL A 88 -25.88 -10.97 1.73
CA VAL A 88 -27.29 -11.11 2.07
C VAL A 88 -27.44 -12.07 3.26
N SER A 89 -28.16 -11.63 4.30
CA SER A 89 -28.48 -12.45 5.46
C SER A 89 -29.61 -13.45 5.15
N LYS A 90 -29.78 -14.44 6.03
CA LYS A 90 -31.04 -15.19 6.06
C LYS A 90 -32.17 -14.26 6.52
N LYS A 91 -33.40 -14.58 6.13
CA LYS A 91 -34.58 -13.84 6.59
C LYS A 91 -34.81 -14.13 8.08
N VAL A 92 -34.94 -13.08 8.88
CA VAL A 92 -35.31 -13.13 10.30
C VAL A 92 -36.58 -12.31 10.48
N GLN A 93 -37.65 -12.93 10.99
CA GLN A 93 -38.96 -12.28 11.15
C GLN A 93 -39.48 -11.62 9.86
N GLY A 94 -39.25 -12.25 8.71
CA GLY A 94 -39.64 -11.72 7.40
C GLY A 94 -38.73 -10.63 6.84
N ILE A 95 -37.71 -10.20 7.59
CA ILE A 95 -36.76 -9.16 7.20
C ILE A 95 -35.47 -9.79 6.69
N GLN A 96 -35.00 -9.34 5.53
CA GLN A 96 -33.69 -9.69 4.97
C GLN A 96 -32.74 -8.50 5.11
N GLY A 97 -31.51 -8.77 5.51
CA GLY A 97 -30.45 -7.77 5.63
C GLY A 97 -29.44 -7.86 4.50
N HIS A 98 -29.01 -6.72 3.99
CA HIS A 98 -27.89 -6.55 3.09
C HIS A 98 -26.74 -5.87 3.82
N TYR A 99 -25.67 -6.60 4.02
CA TYR A 99 -24.48 -6.11 4.68
C TYR A 99 -23.50 -5.57 3.65
N LEU A 100 -23.37 -4.25 3.59
CA LEU A 100 -22.41 -3.57 2.73
C LEU A 100 -21.06 -3.51 3.44
N PHE A 101 -20.13 -4.35 2.97
CA PHE A 101 -18.83 -4.54 3.60
C PHE A 101 -17.67 -3.99 2.76
N PHE A 102 -17.89 -3.64 1.50
CA PHE A 102 -16.85 -3.12 0.63
C PHE A 102 -17.42 -1.99 -0.23
N ILE A 103 -16.77 -0.84 -0.20
CA ILE A 103 -16.99 0.27 -1.13
C ILE A 103 -15.63 0.74 -1.60
N HIS A 104 -15.45 0.81 -2.91
CA HIS A 104 -14.23 1.28 -3.53
C HIS A 104 -14.55 2.30 -4.62
N THR A 105 -13.72 3.33 -4.71
CA THR A 105 -13.69 4.27 -5.83
C THR A 105 -12.28 4.31 -6.34
N ASP A 106 -12.13 4.18 -7.66
CA ASP A 106 -10.83 4.24 -8.29
C ASP A 106 -10.08 5.54 -7.87
N PRO A 107 -8.79 5.48 -7.55
CA PRO A 107 -8.03 6.62 -7.05
C PRO A 107 -8.10 7.88 -7.94
N PHE A 108 -8.24 7.75 -9.25
CA PHE A 108 -8.37 8.88 -10.18
C PHE A 108 -9.74 9.55 -10.13
N PHE A 109 -10.77 8.82 -9.67
CA PHE A 109 -12.15 9.30 -9.57
C PHE A 109 -12.56 9.68 -8.13
N GLN A 110 -11.61 9.65 -7.18
CA GLN A 110 -11.85 10.11 -5.83
C GLN A 110 -12.27 11.58 -5.78
N ARG A 111 -13.13 11.91 -4.79
CA ARG A 111 -13.72 13.25 -4.61
C ARG A 111 -14.59 13.74 -5.78
N LYS A 112 -15.02 12.85 -6.67
CA LYS A 112 -16.00 13.15 -7.75
C LYS A 112 -17.44 12.76 -7.39
N GLY A 113 -17.70 12.35 -6.15
CA GLY A 113 -19.05 12.02 -5.65
C GLY A 113 -19.53 10.60 -5.95
N LEU A 114 -18.73 9.76 -6.62
CA LEU A 114 -19.13 8.40 -7.03
C LEU A 114 -19.53 7.49 -5.87
N ALA A 115 -18.81 7.52 -4.74
CA ALA A 115 -19.18 6.77 -3.54
C ALA A 115 -20.57 7.18 -3.01
N GLY A 116 -20.88 8.48 -3.07
CA GLY A 116 -22.20 9.00 -2.69
C GLY A 116 -23.29 8.57 -3.66
N GLN A 117 -23.02 8.58 -4.98
CA GLN A 117 -23.93 8.08 -6.01
C GLN A 117 -24.21 6.59 -5.83
N LEU A 118 -23.18 5.79 -5.57
CA LEU A 118 -23.31 4.35 -5.32
C LEU A 118 -24.18 4.06 -4.09
N LEU A 119 -23.95 4.79 -2.98
CA LEU A 119 -24.76 4.67 -1.78
C LEU A 119 -26.21 5.13 -1.97
N ALA A 120 -26.44 6.20 -2.73
CA ALA A 120 -27.79 6.67 -3.03
C ALA A 120 -28.56 5.63 -3.86
N ASN A 121 -27.93 5.00 -4.84
CA ASN A 121 -28.55 3.93 -5.61
C ASN A 121 -28.77 2.66 -4.78
N PHE A 122 -27.82 2.30 -3.92
CA PHE A 122 -28.00 1.17 -3.01
C PHE A 122 -29.17 1.41 -2.05
N LYS A 123 -29.34 2.64 -1.57
CA LYS A 123 -30.49 3.06 -0.77
C LYS A 123 -31.81 2.88 -1.55
N ILE A 124 -31.88 3.32 -2.81
CA ILE A 124 -33.08 3.13 -3.65
C ILE A 124 -33.42 1.65 -3.77
N PHE A 125 -32.41 0.81 -4.06
CA PHE A 125 -32.58 -0.64 -4.09
C PHE A 125 -33.17 -1.19 -2.78
N LEU A 126 -32.66 -0.75 -1.62
CA LEU A 126 -33.17 -1.18 -0.32
C LEU A 126 -34.61 -0.70 -0.05
N GLU A 127 -35.02 0.47 -0.55
CA GLU A 127 -36.41 0.93 -0.45
C GLU A 127 -37.33 0.07 -1.33
N ASP A 128 -36.93 -0.19 -2.58
CA ASP A 128 -37.72 -0.94 -3.55
C ASP A 128 -37.89 -2.40 -3.15
N SER A 129 -36.81 -3.06 -2.67
CA SER A 129 -36.90 -4.41 -2.12
C SER A 129 -37.48 -4.44 -0.71
N GLY A 130 -37.42 -3.29 -0.02
CA GLY A 130 -37.69 -3.05 1.39
C GLY A 130 -36.80 -3.90 2.34
N GLU A 131 -35.64 -4.32 1.88
CA GLU A 131 -34.64 -5.02 2.68
C GLU A 131 -33.83 -4.01 3.50
N ILE A 132 -33.25 -4.44 4.63
CA ILE A 132 -32.49 -3.54 5.50
C ILE A 132 -31.04 -3.49 5.05
N GLY A 133 -30.42 -2.30 5.09
CA GLY A 133 -28.99 -2.14 4.87
C GLY A 133 -28.21 -2.14 6.18
N LEU A 134 -27.05 -2.78 6.23
CA LEU A 134 -26.13 -2.77 7.37
C LEU A 134 -24.71 -2.45 6.90
N LEU A 135 -23.99 -1.64 7.67
CA LEU A 135 -22.59 -1.28 7.41
C LEU A 135 -21.71 -1.75 8.55
N ASP A 136 -20.59 -2.39 8.20
CA ASP A 136 -19.60 -2.81 9.19
C ASP A 136 -18.69 -1.68 9.66
N ASN A 137 -18.43 -0.72 8.77
CA ASN A 137 -17.48 0.33 9.05
C ASN A 137 -17.97 1.13 10.26
N ILE A 138 -17.26 0.96 11.37
CA ILE A 138 -17.19 1.94 12.45
C ILE A 138 -16.62 3.20 11.81
N ILE A 139 -17.48 4.13 11.44
CA ILE A 139 -17.04 5.41 10.95
C ILE A 139 -17.01 6.35 12.15
N PRO A 140 -15.83 6.79 12.62
CA PRO A 140 -15.75 7.79 13.66
C PRO A 140 -16.60 9.00 13.27
N SER A 141 -17.28 9.64 14.22
CA SER A 141 -18.04 10.87 13.95
C SER A 141 -17.18 11.99 13.35
N THR A 142 -15.87 11.92 13.57
CA THR A 142 -14.84 12.82 13.04
C THR A 142 -14.41 12.48 11.60
N ASP A 143 -14.77 11.32 11.06
CA ASP A 143 -14.44 10.92 9.70
C ASP A 143 -15.37 11.63 8.68
N PRO A 144 -14.82 12.24 7.61
CA PRO A 144 -15.62 12.92 6.57
C PRO A 144 -16.70 12.02 5.93
N ALA A 145 -16.51 10.71 5.93
CA ALA A 145 -17.49 9.75 5.44
C ALA A 145 -18.74 9.68 6.33
N ALA A 146 -18.64 9.93 7.65
CA ALA A 146 -19.78 9.84 8.58
C ALA A 146 -20.94 10.75 8.14
N GLY A 147 -20.59 12.00 7.78
CA GLY A 147 -21.55 12.98 7.28
C GLY A 147 -22.20 12.57 5.95
N MET A 148 -21.51 11.80 5.10
CA MET A 148 -22.09 11.26 3.86
C MET A 148 -23.19 10.23 4.16
N TYR A 149 -22.94 9.28 5.07
CA TYR A 149 -23.92 8.25 5.43
C TYR A 149 -25.13 8.85 6.13
N GLN A 150 -24.94 9.76 7.10
CA GLN A 150 -26.05 10.43 7.78
C GLN A 150 -26.94 11.21 6.81
N LYS A 151 -26.36 11.96 5.87
CA LYS A 151 -27.12 12.67 4.81
C LYS A 151 -27.95 11.73 3.94
N GLN A 152 -27.53 10.49 3.79
CA GLN A 152 -28.26 9.46 3.05
C GLN A 152 -29.32 8.74 3.90
N GLY A 153 -29.45 9.06 5.19
CA GLY A 153 -30.47 8.51 6.10
C GLY A 153 -30.03 7.22 6.79
N TRP A 154 -28.73 6.93 6.82
CA TRP A 154 -28.17 5.89 7.68
C TRP A 154 -28.17 6.38 9.13
N GLN A 155 -28.61 5.51 10.04
CA GLN A 155 -28.70 5.80 11.47
C GLN A 155 -27.87 4.79 12.26
N SER A 156 -27.55 5.12 13.52
CA SER A 156 -26.78 4.19 14.36
C SER A 156 -27.64 2.98 14.71
N LEU A 157 -27.06 1.78 14.65
CA LEU A 157 -27.74 0.56 15.09
C LEU A 157 -28.17 0.68 16.56
N GLY A 158 -27.37 1.36 17.38
CA GLY A 158 -27.67 1.63 18.78
C GLY A 158 -28.95 2.46 19.00
N GLU A 159 -29.33 3.31 18.05
CA GLU A 159 -30.55 4.12 18.12
C GLU A 159 -31.82 3.26 17.95
N ILE A 160 -31.70 2.06 17.36
CA ILE A 160 -32.83 1.16 17.13
C ILE A 160 -32.93 0.08 18.22
N ILE A 161 -31.83 -0.64 18.48
CA ILE A 161 -31.79 -1.81 19.36
C ILE A 161 -31.21 -1.53 20.76
N GLY A 162 -30.77 -0.29 21.00
CA GLY A 162 -30.12 0.14 22.24
C GLY A 162 -28.60 -0.09 22.24
N HIS A 163 -27.85 0.94 22.64
CA HIS A 163 -26.37 0.89 22.69
C HIS A 163 -25.82 -0.22 23.60
N GLY A 164 -26.50 -0.53 24.70
CA GLY A 164 -26.11 -1.64 25.59
C GLY A 164 -26.18 -3.01 24.91
N THR A 165 -27.18 -3.22 24.06
CA THR A 165 -27.36 -4.45 23.27
C THR A 165 -26.24 -4.59 22.23
N VAL A 166 -25.92 -3.51 21.50
CA VAL A 166 -24.80 -3.48 20.56
C VAL A 166 -23.49 -3.84 21.26
N ALA A 167 -23.20 -3.21 22.41
CA ALA A 167 -21.99 -3.48 23.17
C ALA A 167 -21.90 -4.93 23.71
N ALA A 168 -23.04 -5.59 23.94
CA ALA A 168 -23.10 -6.99 24.35
C ALA A 168 -22.86 -7.95 23.16
N LEU A 169 -23.42 -7.64 21.99
CA LEU A 169 -23.21 -8.42 20.75
C LEU A 169 -21.73 -8.36 20.32
N SER A 170 -21.13 -7.17 20.31
CA SER A 170 -19.72 -6.99 19.96
C SER A 170 -18.77 -7.75 20.90
N ARG A 171 -19.10 -7.88 22.19
CA ARG A 171 -18.29 -8.66 23.15
C ARG A 171 -18.41 -10.16 22.97
N LYS A 172 -19.59 -10.67 22.58
CA LYS A 172 -19.85 -12.10 22.37
C LYS A 172 -19.28 -12.66 21.07
N ALA A 173 -19.03 -11.81 20.08
CA ALA A 173 -18.77 -12.26 18.72
C ALA A 173 -17.33 -12.75 18.44
N ASN A 174 -16.29 -12.40 19.22
CA ASN A 174 -14.96 -13.07 19.16
C ASN A 174 -13.88 -12.55 20.14
N GLY A 175 -14.18 -11.88 21.26
CA GLY A 175 -13.13 -11.31 22.12
C GLY A 175 -12.26 -10.21 21.45
N VAL A 176 -12.45 -9.98 20.15
CA VAL A 176 -12.02 -8.81 19.41
C VAL A 176 -12.99 -7.71 19.79
N SER A 177 -12.52 -6.78 20.64
CA SER A 177 -13.18 -5.51 20.78
C SER A 177 -13.29 -4.88 19.40
N ILE A 178 -14.52 -4.76 18.91
CA ILE A 178 -14.91 -3.79 17.91
C ILE A 178 -14.59 -2.43 18.54
N GLY A 179 -13.35 -1.95 18.33
CA GLY A 179 -12.72 -0.85 19.06
C GLY A 179 -11.54 -1.26 19.96
N ALA A 180 -10.42 -1.72 19.38
CA ALA A 180 -9.08 -1.48 19.95
C ALA A 180 -8.32 -0.40 19.17
N GLY A 181 -9.07 0.55 18.60
CA GLY A 181 -8.56 1.84 18.16
C GLY A 181 -9.15 2.91 19.04
N ARG A 182 -8.30 3.52 19.87
CA ARG A 182 -8.53 4.75 20.66
C ARG A 182 -9.49 4.60 21.85
N GLY A 183 -9.37 5.52 22.80
CA GLY A 183 -9.92 5.43 24.15
C GLY A 183 -11.43 5.14 24.22
N LYS A 184 -11.89 4.87 25.44
CA LYS A 184 -13.27 4.45 25.82
C LYS A 184 -14.43 5.34 25.32
N GLU A 185 -14.18 6.40 24.56
CA GLU A 185 -15.16 7.40 24.14
C GLU A 185 -15.35 7.57 22.62
N GLU A 186 -14.53 6.94 21.76
CA GLU A 186 -14.61 7.11 20.28
C GLU A 186 -14.82 5.81 19.48
N ALA A 187 -15.40 4.77 20.09
CA ALA A 187 -15.80 3.58 19.32
C ALA A 187 -17.03 3.89 18.47
N GLY A 188 -16.85 4.20 17.19
CA GLY A 188 -17.95 4.44 16.25
C GLY A 188 -18.94 3.28 16.20
N HIS A 189 -20.16 3.58 15.76
CA HIS A 189 -21.29 2.66 15.85
C HIS A 189 -21.58 2.00 14.50
N PRO A 190 -21.94 0.70 14.47
CA PRO A 190 -22.47 0.08 13.26
C PRO A 190 -23.67 0.89 12.75
N MET A 191 -23.75 1.12 11.45
CA MET A 191 -24.80 1.92 10.84
C MET A 191 -25.81 1.02 10.14
N VAL A 192 -27.08 1.42 10.19
CA VAL A 192 -28.21 0.70 9.61
C VAL A 192 -29.07 1.63 8.77
N TYR A 193 -29.50 1.14 7.62
CA TYR A 193 -30.51 1.78 6.79
C TYR A 193 -31.81 1.00 6.91
N VAL A 194 -32.88 1.68 7.38
CA VAL A 194 -34.20 1.08 7.53
C VAL A 194 -35.16 1.69 6.51
N PRO A 195 -35.65 0.88 5.54
CA PRO A 195 -36.63 1.32 4.56
C PRO A 195 -37.90 1.89 5.20
N ALA A 196 -38.60 2.77 4.50
CA ALA A 196 -39.80 3.43 4.97
C ALA A 196 -40.87 2.43 5.48
N ARG A 197 -41.00 1.28 4.82
CA ARG A 197 -41.98 0.23 5.18
C ARG A 197 -41.80 -0.34 6.58
N TRP A 198 -40.60 -0.28 7.14
CA TRP A 198 -40.29 -0.85 8.46
C TRP A 198 -40.21 0.20 9.58
N LYS A 199 -40.28 1.51 9.27
CA LYS A 199 -40.10 2.57 10.27
C LYS A 199 -41.15 2.54 11.39
N SER A 200 -42.37 2.09 11.09
CA SER A 200 -43.44 1.91 12.07
C SER A 200 -43.39 0.58 12.82
N ALA A 201 -42.56 -0.38 12.38
CA ALA A 201 -42.47 -1.73 12.92
C ALA A 201 -41.29 -1.92 13.90
N GLN A 202 -41.10 -0.97 14.82
CA GLN A 202 -39.92 -0.93 15.70
C GLN A 202 -39.73 -2.21 16.54
N GLU A 203 -40.82 -2.83 17.00
CA GLU A 203 -40.73 -4.05 17.81
C GLU A 203 -40.19 -5.25 17.01
N ILE A 204 -40.54 -5.37 15.73
CA ILE A 204 -40.00 -6.40 14.85
C ILE A 204 -38.52 -6.12 14.60
N LEU A 205 -38.16 -4.87 14.31
CA LEU A 205 -36.76 -4.46 14.11
C LEU A 205 -35.89 -4.76 15.33
N ARG A 206 -36.40 -4.47 16.54
CA ARG A 206 -35.67 -4.71 17.80
C ARG A 206 -35.32 -6.17 18.03
N ARG A 207 -36.14 -7.09 17.52
CA ARG A 207 -35.91 -8.53 17.64
C ARG A 207 -35.11 -9.09 16.47
N ALA A 208 -35.34 -8.61 15.25
CA ALA A 208 -34.70 -9.14 14.04
C ALA A 208 -33.26 -8.65 13.87
N LEU A 209 -32.97 -7.37 14.11
CA LEU A 209 -31.66 -6.77 13.87
C LEU A 209 -30.51 -7.40 14.67
N PRO A 210 -30.67 -7.73 15.97
CA PRO A 210 -29.61 -8.41 16.73
C PRO A 210 -29.18 -9.73 16.10
N GLU A 211 -30.15 -10.52 15.63
CA GLU A 211 -29.89 -11.83 15.03
C GLU A 211 -29.27 -11.68 13.64
N ILE A 212 -29.79 -10.77 12.80
CA ILE A 212 -29.20 -10.46 11.50
C ILE A 212 -27.76 -9.99 11.66
N PHE A 213 -27.50 -9.09 12.61
CA PHE A 213 -26.16 -8.58 12.88
C PHE A 213 -25.21 -9.68 13.35
N TYR A 214 -25.66 -10.57 14.26
CA TYR A 214 -24.87 -11.72 14.70
C TYR A 214 -24.55 -12.71 13.56
N GLN A 215 -25.52 -13.00 12.69
CA GLN A 215 -25.31 -13.84 11.49
C GLN A 215 -24.25 -13.27 10.54
N LEU A 216 -24.11 -11.94 10.48
CA LEU A 216 -23.11 -11.27 9.65
C LEU A 216 -21.74 -11.23 10.33
N GLN A 217 -21.69 -10.92 11.64
CA GLN A 217 -20.46 -10.93 12.42
C GLN A 217 -19.77 -12.29 12.43
N SER A 218 -20.54 -13.37 12.60
CA SER A 218 -20.02 -14.74 12.52
C SER A 218 -19.40 -15.10 11.15
N LYS A 219 -19.64 -14.30 10.11
CA LYS A 219 -19.05 -14.47 8.77
C LYS A 219 -17.93 -13.47 8.47
N HIS A 220 -17.51 -12.65 9.43
CA HIS A 220 -16.54 -11.58 9.20
C HIS A 220 -15.24 -12.07 8.57
N ASP A 221 -14.65 -13.17 9.07
CA ASP A 221 -13.41 -13.71 8.50
C ASP A 221 -13.60 -14.18 7.05
N LEU A 222 -14.72 -14.84 6.76
CA LEU A 222 -15.07 -15.26 5.40
C LEU A 222 -15.28 -14.05 4.46
N ILE A 223 -15.87 -12.95 4.97
CA ILE A 223 -16.03 -11.70 4.24
C ILE A 223 -14.67 -11.06 3.95
N ALA A 224 -13.77 -11.01 4.93
CA ALA A 224 -12.41 -10.49 4.77
C ALA A 224 -11.60 -11.31 3.76
N MET A 225 -11.69 -12.65 3.82
CA MET A 225 -11.06 -13.53 2.82
C MET A 225 -11.61 -13.24 1.41
N ARG A 226 -12.92 -13.06 1.27
CA ARG A 226 -13.55 -12.78 -0.03
C ARG A 226 -13.19 -11.39 -0.56
N GLN A 227 -13.09 -10.37 0.30
CA GLN A 227 -12.58 -9.05 -0.08
C GLN A 227 -11.16 -9.15 -0.63
N ASN A 228 -10.30 -9.92 0.04
CA ASN A 228 -8.94 -10.17 -0.41
C ASN A 228 -8.91 -10.83 -1.79
N GLU A 229 -9.73 -11.85 -2.03
CA GLU A 229 -9.86 -12.50 -3.35
C GLU A 229 -10.26 -11.51 -4.46
N ILE A 230 -11.32 -10.72 -4.23
CA ILE A 230 -11.81 -9.74 -5.21
C ILE A 230 -10.72 -8.69 -5.51
N PHE A 231 -10.07 -8.17 -4.47
CA PHE A 231 -8.97 -7.22 -4.60
C PHE A 231 -7.82 -7.80 -5.42
N VAL A 232 -7.43 -9.06 -5.16
CA VAL A 232 -6.35 -9.72 -5.87
C VAL A 232 -6.70 -9.93 -7.34
N ALA A 233 -7.88 -10.47 -7.64
CA ALA A 233 -8.33 -10.72 -9.01
C ALA A 233 -8.39 -9.42 -9.83
N GLN A 234 -8.96 -8.36 -9.25
CA GLN A 234 -9.01 -7.05 -9.89
C GLN A 234 -7.61 -6.49 -10.14
N THR A 235 -6.74 -6.51 -9.13
CA THR A 235 -5.37 -5.99 -9.26
C THR A 235 -4.57 -6.76 -10.33
N ILE A 236 -4.76 -8.08 -10.44
CA ILE A 236 -4.15 -8.89 -11.51
C ILE A 236 -4.67 -8.46 -12.89
N SER A 237 -5.98 -8.22 -13.02
CA SER A 237 -6.57 -7.73 -14.27
C SER A 237 -5.99 -6.37 -14.67
N GLU A 238 -5.87 -5.44 -13.72
CA GLU A 238 -5.25 -4.13 -13.94
C GLU A 238 -3.79 -4.25 -14.39
N PHE A 239 -3.01 -5.17 -13.80
CA PHE A 239 -1.65 -5.44 -14.25
C PHE A 239 -1.58 -6.01 -15.66
N LYS A 240 -2.47 -6.94 -16.03
CA LYS A 240 -2.55 -7.50 -17.39
C LYS A 240 -2.86 -6.43 -18.42
N GLU A 241 -3.84 -5.58 -18.13
CA GLU A 241 -4.21 -4.46 -19.00
C GLU A 241 -3.09 -3.42 -19.13
N MET A 242 -2.42 -3.11 -18.01
CA MET A 242 -1.29 -2.18 -18.03
C MET A 242 -0.11 -2.73 -18.84
N LEU A 243 0.19 -4.02 -18.68
CA LEU A 243 1.24 -4.70 -19.46
C LEU A 243 0.88 -4.71 -20.95
N SER A 244 -0.33 -5.12 -21.33
CA SER A 244 -0.75 -5.17 -22.73
C SER A 244 -0.71 -3.77 -23.37
N THR A 245 -1.13 -2.75 -22.63
CA THR A 245 -1.05 -1.35 -23.05
C THR A 245 0.38 -0.92 -23.35
N LEU A 246 1.32 -1.21 -22.45
CA LEU A 246 2.72 -0.86 -22.66
C LEU A 246 3.34 -1.62 -23.84
N LEU A 247 2.99 -2.91 -24.00
CA LEU A 247 3.47 -3.72 -25.12
C LEU A 247 2.99 -3.17 -26.47
N VAL A 248 1.72 -2.80 -26.59
CA VAL A 248 1.17 -2.17 -27.81
C VAL A 248 1.80 -0.79 -28.02
N PHE A 249 1.89 0.02 -26.96
CA PHE A 249 2.37 1.39 -27.06
C PHE A 249 3.84 1.48 -27.51
N PHE A 250 4.68 0.52 -27.09
CA PHE A 250 6.09 0.43 -27.45
C PHE A 250 6.41 -0.69 -28.45
N GLN A 251 5.41 -1.21 -29.18
CA GLN A 251 5.57 -2.36 -30.06
C GLN A 251 6.72 -2.17 -31.06
N ASP A 252 6.73 -1.05 -31.79
CA ASP A 252 7.77 -0.72 -32.76
C ASP A 252 9.18 -0.70 -32.13
N GLU A 253 9.32 -0.17 -30.90
CA GLU A 253 10.59 -0.11 -30.19
C GLU A 253 11.06 -1.50 -29.72
N ILE A 254 10.11 -2.35 -29.31
CA ILE A 254 10.38 -3.72 -28.86
C ILE A 254 10.80 -4.60 -30.04
N GLU A 255 10.07 -4.53 -31.15
CA GLU A 255 10.37 -5.29 -32.38
C GLU A 255 11.72 -4.87 -32.98
N ALA A 256 12.03 -3.57 -32.97
CA ALA A 256 13.32 -3.05 -33.43
C ALA A 256 14.48 -3.28 -32.44
N GLN A 257 14.22 -3.87 -31.27
CA GLN A 257 15.19 -4.01 -30.16
C GLN A 257 15.85 -2.68 -29.74
N ALA A 258 15.16 -1.56 -29.97
CA ALA A 258 15.63 -0.21 -29.74
C ALA A 258 14.80 0.49 -28.64
N VAL A 259 14.62 -0.21 -27.52
CA VAL A 259 13.73 0.22 -26.43
C VAL A 259 14.22 1.51 -25.76
N SER A 260 13.39 2.54 -25.83
CA SER A 260 13.73 3.88 -25.32
C SER A 260 13.93 3.89 -23.79
N PRO A 261 14.64 4.90 -23.25
CA PRO A 261 14.72 5.10 -21.79
C PRO A 261 13.36 5.22 -21.11
N LEU A 262 12.36 5.79 -21.80
CA LEU A 262 11.00 5.91 -21.27
C LEU A 262 10.31 4.55 -21.15
N ALA A 263 10.38 3.72 -22.19
CA ALA A 263 9.85 2.36 -22.16
C ALA A 263 10.51 1.55 -21.03
N ARG A 264 11.85 1.59 -20.94
CA ARG A 264 12.59 0.95 -19.83
C ARG A 264 12.13 1.43 -18.46
N TYR A 265 11.93 2.73 -18.29
CA TYR A 265 11.43 3.31 -17.04
C TYR A 265 10.03 2.79 -16.69
N LEU A 266 9.09 2.78 -17.64
CA LEU A 266 7.71 2.33 -17.39
C LEU A 266 7.63 0.83 -17.10
N PHE A 267 8.37 -0.01 -17.84
CA PHE A 267 8.44 -1.45 -17.54
C PHE A 267 9.14 -1.73 -16.21
N THR A 268 10.18 -0.96 -15.85
CA THR A 268 10.80 -1.03 -14.52
C THR A 268 9.77 -0.73 -13.43
N ARG A 269 9.00 0.36 -13.58
CA ARG A 269 7.95 0.76 -12.63
C ARG A 269 6.85 -0.30 -12.50
N LEU A 270 6.45 -0.91 -13.61
CA LEU A 270 5.50 -2.03 -13.64
C LEU A 270 6.04 -3.21 -12.81
N ALA A 271 7.29 -3.63 -13.06
CA ALA A 271 7.91 -4.73 -12.36
C ALA A 271 8.07 -4.47 -10.85
N VAL A 272 8.44 -3.25 -10.46
CA VAL A 272 8.52 -2.84 -9.05
C VAL A 272 7.12 -2.87 -8.39
N LYS A 273 6.07 -2.39 -9.08
CA LYS A 273 4.69 -2.49 -8.58
C LYS A 273 4.27 -3.96 -8.42
N LEU A 274 4.56 -4.80 -9.41
CA LEU A 274 4.19 -6.22 -9.38
C LEU A 274 4.91 -6.98 -8.25
N ALA A 275 6.21 -6.73 -8.07
CA ALA A 275 6.98 -7.30 -6.96
C ALA A 275 6.46 -6.81 -5.59
N GLY A 276 6.05 -5.54 -5.50
CA GLY A 276 5.35 -5.00 -4.33
C GLY A 276 4.05 -5.73 -4.04
N PHE A 277 3.20 -5.88 -5.05
CA PHE A 277 1.93 -6.59 -4.94
C PHE A 277 2.11 -8.05 -4.51
N LYS A 278 3.07 -8.78 -5.11
CA LYS A 278 3.42 -10.16 -4.71
C LYS A 278 3.71 -10.29 -3.23
N ARG A 279 4.44 -9.34 -2.64
CA ARG A 279 4.74 -9.36 -1.20
C ARG A 279 3.51 -9.03 -0.34
N SER A 280 2.64 -8.14 -0.81
CA SER A 280 1.43 -7.77 -0.08
C SER A 280 0.41 -8.92 -0.03
N ILE A 281 0.21 -9.65 -1.12
CA ILE A 281 -0.80 -10.71 -1.18
C ILE A 281 -0.47 -11.93 -0.31
N VAL A 282 0.82 -12.23 -0.11
CA VAL A 282 1.27 -13.33 0.77
C VAL A 282 0.87 -13.10 2.23
N LYS A 283 0.63 -11.83 2.62
CA LYS A 283 0.20 -11.46 3.97
C LYS A 283 -1.33 -11.46 4.16
N LEU A 284 -2.10 -11.70 3.09
CA LEU A 284 -3.57 -11.64 3.16
C LEU A 284 -4.14 -12.93 3.75
N ALA A 285 -5.04 -12.78 4.73
CA ALA A 285 -5.77 -13.89 5.32
C ALA A 285 -6.64 -14.57 4.26
N GLY A 286 -6.57 -15.91 4.20
CA GLY A 286 -7.37 -16.75 3.29
C GLY A 286 -6.87 -16.82 1.85
N TYR A 287 -5.79 -16.13 1.49
CA TYR A 287 -5.21 -16.27 0.16
C TYR A 287 -4.47 -17.61 0.05
N THR A 288 -5.04 -18.55 -0.68
CA THR A 288 -4.50 -19.91 -0.89
C THR A 288 -3.69 -20.06 -2.19
N GLY A 289 -3.47 -18.96 -2.93
CA GLY A 289 -2.71 -18.98 -4.19
C GLY A 289 -3.51 -19.29 -5.45
N GLY A 290 -4.85 -19.38 -5.37
CA GLY A 290 -5.72 -19.68 -6.52
C GLY A 290 -5.57 -18.70 -7.70
N ASP A 291 -5.42 -17.40 -7.42
CA ASP A 291 -5.12 -16.38 -8.43
C ASP A 291 -3.64 -16.01 -8.41
N SER A 292 -2.81 -16.89 -8.99
CA SER A 292 -1.36 -16.70 -9.03
C SER A 292 -0.95 -15.49 -9.88
N ILE A 293 0.03 -14.71 -9.39
CA ILE A 293 0.72 -13.68 -10.17
C ILE A 293 1.41 -14.26 -11.41
N GLU A 294 1.64 -15.58 -11.45
CA GLU A 294 2.16 -16.29 -12.63
C GLU A 294 1.25 -16.15 -13.86
N GLN A 295 0.00 -15.74 -13.68
CA GLN A 295 -0.89 -15.39 -14.79
C GLN A 295 -0.42 -14.16 -15.60
N ILE A 296 0.51 -13.37 -15.07
CA ILE A 296 1.07 -12.20 -15.75
C ILE A 296 2.36 -12.61 -16.45
N ALA A 297 2.24 -13.02 -17.71
CA ALA A 297 3.37 -13.41 -18.54
C ALA A 297 4.06 -12.18 -19.15
N ILE A 298 5.19 -11.76 -18.56
CA ILE A 298 6.03 -10.68 -19.11
C ILE A 298 6.95 -11.26 -20.20
N PRO A 299 6.92 -10.74 -21.44
CA PRO A 299 7.75 -11.26 -22.53
C PRO A 299 9.26 -11.19 -22.25
N LEU A 300 10.01 -12.17 -22.75
CA LEU A 300 11.48 -12.25 -22.59
C LEU A 300 12.23 -10.97 -23.04
N PRO A 301 11.86 -10.30 -24.15
CA PRO A 301 12.49 -9.03 -24.53
C PRO A 301 12.38 -7.96 -23.43
N ILE A 302 11.25 -7.91 -22.72
CA ILE A 302 11.03 -6.96 -21.62
C ILE A 302 11.81 -7.38 -20.37
N LEU A 303 11.79 -8.66 -20.04
CA LEU A 303 12.52 -9.22 -18.89
C LEU A 303 14.04 -8.98 -18.98
N SER A 304 14.57 -8.86 -20.20
CA SER A 304 15.99 -8.65 -20.49
C SER A 304 16.39 -7.17 -20.53
N LEU A 305 15.44 -6.24 -20.37
CA LEU A 305 15.75 -4.82 -20.34
C LEU A 305 16.52 -4.45 -19.06
N PRO A 306 17.53 -3.57 -19.16
CA PRO A 306 18.19 -3.03 -17.98
C PRO A 306 17.23 -2.14 -17.19
N ILE A 307 17.36 -2.18 -15.86
CA ILE A 307 16.57 -1.35 -14.95
C ILE A 307 16.81 0.14 -15.24
N GLN A 308 15.72 0.91 -15.31
CA GLN A 308 15.74 2.37 -15.37
C GLN A 308 14.90 2.92 -14.23
N SER A 309 15.56 3.40 -13.18
CA SER A 309 14.93 3.70 -11.88
C SER A 309 14.46 5.14 -11.71
N TYR A 310 14.91 6.04 -12.58
CA TYR A 310 14.57 7.46 -12.56
C TYR A 310 13.98 7.90 -13.91
N GLU A 311 13.14 8.92 -13.83
CA GLU A 311 12.45 9.46 -14.98
C GLU A 311 13.45 10.06 -15.99
N PRO A 312 13.36 9.70 -17.28
CA PRO A 312 14.32 10.17 -18.27
C PRO A 312 14.17 11.70 -18.50
N PRO A 313 15.25 12.38 -18.93
CA PRO A 313 15.26 13.85 -19.10
C PRO A 313 14.11 14.41 -19.95
N ALA A 314 13.60 13.64 -20.91
CA ALA A 314 12.49 14.01 -21.78
C ALA A 314 11.16 14.28 -21.04
N VAL A 315 11.05 13.85 -19.78
CA VAL A 315 9.84 13.98 -18.94
C VAL A 315 10.10 14.85 -17.70
N LYS A 316 11.32 15.35 -17.51
CA LYS A 316 11.77 16.04 -16.29
C LYS A 316 11.00 17.33 -16.02
N ASN A 317 10.49 17.47 -14.79
CA ASN A 317 10.09 18.75 -14.21
C ASN A 317 11.29 19.48 -13.58
N LYS A 318 11.39 20.78 -13.84
CA LYS A 318 12.58 21.62 -13.62
C LYS A 318 12.92 22.00 -12.16
N ARG A 319 12.34 21.39 -11.12
CA ARG A 319 12.59 21.82 -9.74
C ARG A 319 13.22 20.74 -8.89
N ILE A 320 14.54 20.84 -8.70
CA ILE A 320 15.24 20.14 -7.63
C ILE A 320 14.82 20.80 -6.32
N GLN A 321 14.34 20.02 -5.36
CA GLN A 321 14.05 20.50 -4.00
C GLN A 321 14.95 19.77 -3.02
N ILE A 322 15.55 20.50 -2.10
CA ILE A 322 16.47 19.97 -1.09
C ILE A 322 15.97 20.41 0.27
N ASP A 323 15.95 19.49 1.22
CA ASP A 323 15.57 19.73 2.62
C ASP A 323 16.51 18.96 3.56
N GLY A 324 16.79 19.49 4.75
CA GLY A 324 17.71 18.91 5.72
C GLY A 324 19.08 19.62 5.82
N ASP A 325 20.14 18.86 6.09
CA ASP A 325 21.47 19.41 6.38
C ASP A 325 22.17 19.99 5.14
N TRP A 326 22.19 21.32 5.04
CA TRP A 326 22.84 22.03 3.93
C TRP A 326 24.37 21.89 3.93
N GLN A 327 25.00 21.74 5.11
CA GLN A 327 26.46 21.51 5.15
C GLN A 327 26.80 20.16 4.55
N LEU A 328 25.97 19.14 4.82
CA LEU A 328 26.12 17.82 4.22
C LEU A 328 25.89 17.87 2.70
N TRP A 329 24.87 18.60 2.23
CA TRP A 329 24.63 18.82 0.80
C TRP A 329 25.86 19.36 0.07
N MET A 330 26.50 20.40 0.63
CA MET A 330 27.68 21.03 0.03
C MET A 330 28.90 20.11 -0.04
N LYS A 331 28.95 19.06 0.79
CA LYS A 331 30.02 18.04 0.80
C LYS A 331 29.79 16.91 -0.21
N LEU A 332 28.59 16.78 -0.78
CA LEU A 332 28.32 15.74 -1.77
C LEU A 332 29.14 15.96 -3.05
N PRO A 333 29.46 14.91 -3.82
CA PRO A 333 30.10 15.04 -5.12
C PRO A 333 29.37 16.03 -6.04
N ARG A 334 30.12 16.81 -6.84
CA ARG A 334 29.54 17.78 -7.80
C ARG A 334 28.52 17.14 -8.74
N THR A 335 28.75 15.90 -9.15
CA THR A 335 27.82 15.14 -10.01
C THR A 335 26.45 14.97 -9.36
N ILE A 336 26.37 14.79 -8.04
CA ILE A 336 25.10 14.73 -7.29
C ILE A 336 24.52 16.13 -7.11
N GLN A 337 25.36 17.16 -6.90
CA GLN A 337 24.86 18.53 -6.75
C GLN A 337 24.21 19.07 -8.04
N GLU A 338 24.82 18.78 -9.19
CA GLU A 338 24.37 19.23 -10.50
C GLU A 338 23.24 18.35 -11.07
N PHE A 339 23.35 17.02 -10.90
CA PHE A 339 22.41 16.04 -11.44
C PHE A 339 22.04 14.97 -10.40
N PRO A 340 21.23 15.31 -9.37
CA PRO A 340 21.04 14.44 -8.21
C PRO A 340 20.59 13.02 -8.53
N ALA A 341 19.54 12.86 -9.36
CA ALA A 341 19.07 11.53 -9.72
C ALA A 341 20.17 10.71 -10.43
N GLN A 342 20.86 11.29 -11.41
CA GLN A 342 21.88 10.57 -12.18
C GLN A 342 23.10 10.24 -11.31
N GLY A 343 23.57 11.22 -10.52
CA GLY A 343 24.71 11.05 -9.62
C GLY A 343 24.44 10.00 -8.54
N ILE A 344 23.26 10.00 -7.92
CA ILE A 344 22.89 9.02 -6.89
C ILE A 344 22.72 7.63 -7.51
N GLU A 345 22.08 7.53 -8.68
CA GLU A 345 21.82 6.22 -9.32
C GLU A 345 23.09 5.56 -9.87
N ALA A 346 24.14 6.36 -10.13
CA ALA A 346 25.47 5.89 -10.49
C ALA A 346 26.29 5.35 -9.31
N LEU A 347 25.87 5.60 -8.06
CA LEU A 347 26.53 5.07 -6.88
C LEU A 347 26.42 3.53 -6.81
N PRO A 348 27.35 2.88 -6.08
CA PRO A 348 27.23 1.46 -5.76
C PRO A 348 25.90 1.13 -5.08
N ASN A 349 25.32 -0.01 -5.44
CA ASN A 349 24.15 -0.52 -4.74
C ASN A 349 24.54 -0.94 -3.32
N TYR A 350 23.69 -0.66 -2.34
CA TYR A 350 23.89 -1.18 -1.00
C TYR A 350 23.65 -2.71 -0.99
N PHE A 351 24.70 -3.47 -0.70
CA PHE A 351 24.67 -4.93 -0.62
C PHE A 351 23.98 -5.40 0.65
N ARG A 352 22.66 -5.35 0.65
CA ARG A 352 21.86 -6.00 1.68
C ARG A 352 22.16 -7.51 1.68
N PRO A 353 22.16 -8.18 2.84
CA PRO A 353 22.32 -9.62 2.95
C PRO A 353 21.55 -10.48 1.96
N SER A 354 20.26 -10.22 1.77
CA SER A 354 19.47 -10.98 0.80
C SER A 354 19.95 -10.82 -0.65
N LEU A 355 20.49 -9.64 -1.00
CA LEU A 355 21.07 -9.39 -2.31
C LEU A 355 22.41 -10.11 -2.47
N ALA A 356 23.25 -10.09 -1.43
CA ALA A 356 24.54 -10.76 -1.43
C ALA A 356 24.38 -12.27 -1.67
N VAL A 357 23.51 -12.92 -0.91
CA VAL A 357 23.18 -14.36 -1.08
C VAL A 357 22.66 -14.63 -2.48
N TRP A 358 21.74 -13.80 -3.00
CA TRP A 358 21.16 -13.99 -4.33
C TRP A 358 22.20 -13.87 -5.46
N LEU A 359 23.17 -12.95 -5.33
CA LEU A 359 24.27 -12.78 -6.28
C LEU A 359 25.20 -13.99 -6.25
N GLU A 360 25.58 -14.44 -5.05
CA GLU A 360 26.45 -15.60 -4.83
C GLU A 360 25.86 -16.88 -5.43
N GLU A 361 24.59 -17.18 -5.12
CA GLU A 361 23.84 -18.34 -5.67
C GLU A 361 23.83 -18.38 -7.20
N ARG A 362 23.99 -17.22 -7.86
CA ARG A 362 23.94 -17.07 -9.33
C ARG A 362 25.31 -16.81 -9.94
N GLY A 363 26.38 -16.87 -9.16
CA GLY A 363 27.74 -16.57 -9.61
C GLY A 363 27.86 -15.17 -10.21
N LYS A 364 27.15 -14.18 -9.65
CA LYS A 364 27.15 -12.79 -10.13
C LYS A 364 28.05 -11.93 -9.26
N MET A 365 28.75 -11.00 -9.92
CA MET A 365 29.61 -10.04 -9.25
C MET A 365 28.80 -8.88 -8.64
N PRO A 366 29.33 -8.20 -7.60
CA PRO A 366 28.74 -6.98 -7.05
C PRO A 366 28.41 -5.89 -8.09
N SER A 367 29.20 -5.81 -9.17
CA SER A 367 29.02 -4.86 -10.27
C SER A 367 27.99 -5.28 -11.33
N TYR A 368 27.21 -6.33 -11.08
CA TYR A 368 26.23 -6.85 -12.02
C TYR A 368 25.17 -5.80 -12.39
N GLY A 369 24.98 -5.59 -13.70
CA GLY A 369 23.93 -4.73 -14.25
C GLY A 369 22.57 -5.44 -14.17
N PHE A 370 21.73 -5.00 -13.23
CA PHE A 370 20.42 -5.61 -13.01
C PHE A 370 19.44 -5.34 -14.16
N MET A 371 18.64 -6.36 -14.44
CA MET A 371 17.58 -6.37 -15.45
C MET A 371 16.20 -6.45 -14.79
N ILE A 372 15.14 -6.21 -15.56
CA ILE A 372 13.76 -6.27 -15.07
C ILE A 372 13.42 -7.63 -14.45
N ARG A 373 13.88 -8.74 -15.03
CA ARG A 373 13.70 -10.08 -14.44
C ARG A 373 14.25 -10.20 -13.02
N ASP A 374 15.31 -9.46 -12.71
CA ASP A 374 15.98 -9.58 -11.42
C ASP A 374 15.10 -8.99 -10.32
N ILE A 375 14.35 -7.90 -10.59
CA ILE A 375 13.34 -7.33 -9.69
C ILE A 375 12.29 -8.39 -9.30
N LEU A 376 11.77 -9.10 -10.29
CA LEU A 376 10.72 -10.10 -10.10
C LEU A 376 11.23 -11.31 -9.34
N SER A 377 12.48 -11.72 -9.59
CA SER A 377 13.12 -12.84 -8.91
C SER A 377 13.49 -12.52 -7.45
N LEU A 378 13.98 -11.30 -7.18
CA LEU A 378 14.32 -10.82 -5.85
C LEU A 378 13.06 -10.47 -5.03
N GLY A 379 11.97 -10.09 -5.70
CA GLY A 379 10.77 -9.56 -5.06
C GLY A 379 10.91 -8.10 -4.58
N TYR A 380 11.98 -7.41 -4.98
CA TYR A 380 12.22 -5.99 -4.68
C TYR A 380 13.16 -5.37 -5.72
N ASP A 381 13.27 -4.05 -5.70
CA ASP A 381 14.19 -3.29 -6.55
C ASP A 381 15.60 -3.25 -5.95
N PRO A 382 16.60 -3.97 -6.53
CA PRO A 382 17.96 -4.04 -5.99
C PRO A 382 18.72 -2.71 -6.08
N THR A 383 18.22 -1.77 -6.89
CA THR A 383 18.87 -0.47 -7.12
C THR A 383 18.31 0.63 -6.22
N ARG A 384 17.35 0.31 -5.34
CA ARG A 384 16.64 1.28 -4.50
C ARG A 384 17.55 1.94 -3.48
N LEU A 385 18.53 1.21 -2.96
CA LEU A 385 19.48 1.70 -1.98
C LEU A 385 20.86 1.87 -2.59
N LYS A 386 21.45 3.02 -2.32
CA LYS A 386 22.76 3.44 -2.85
C LYS A 386 23.66 3.84 -1.70
N GLU A 387 24.90 3.37 -1.73
CA GLU A 387 25.88 3.65 -0.66
C GLU A 387 26.86 4.74 -1.10
N ILE A 388 27.17 5.65 -0.18
CA ILE A 388 28.13 6.73 -0.38
C ILE A 388 28.92 7.01 0.91
N PRO A 389 30.26 7.09 0.86
CA PRO A 389 31.05 7.60 1.98
C PRO A 389 31.01 9.13 1.97
N ILE A 390 30.74 9.74 3.13
CA ILE A 390 30.81 11.20 3.33
C ILE A 390 31.68 11.44 4.56
N ASP A 391 32.80 12.16 4.38
CA ASP A 391 33.81 12.38 5.43
C ASP A 391 34.32 11.09 6.10
N GLY A 392 34.42 9.99 5.34
CA GLY A 392 34.83 8.68 5.87
C GLY A 392 33.71 7.86 6.51
N GLU A 393 32.53 8.45 6.71
CA GLU A 393 31.37 7.78 7.31
C GLU A 393 30.40 7.26 6.23
N PRO A 394 29.97 5.99 6.31
CA PRO A 394 29.09 5.41 5.32
C PRO A 394 27.65 5.92 5.47
N HIS A 395 27.06 6.34 4.36
CA HIS A 395 25.68 6.79 4.26
C HIS A 395 24.93 6.01 3.18
N ILE A 396 23.61 5.97 3.31
CA ILE A 396 22.70 5.32 2.37
C ILE A 396 21.70 6.34 1.84
N PHE A 397 21.62 6.44 0.52
CA PHE A 397 20.46 7.02 -0.16
C PHE A 397 19.40 5.95 -0.37
N GLU A 398 18.18 6.25 0.04
CA GLU A 398 16.98 5.49 -0.29
C GLU A 398 16.15 6.23 -1.34
N ARG A 399 15.91 5.59 -2.48
CA ARG A 399 14.96 6.07 -3.47
C ARG A 399 13.52 5.77 -3.02
N LEU A 400 12.69 6.79 -3.04
CA LEU A 400 11.26 6.78 -2.73
C LEU A 400 10.45 7.45 -3.84
N ARG A 401 9.16 7.14 -3.88
CA ARG A 401 8.21 7.92 -4.70
C ARG A 401 7.97 9.27 -4.03
N LEU A 402 7.80 10.33 -4.82
CA LEU A 402 7.48 11.67 -4.29
C LEU A 402 6.27 11.68 -3.34
N GLY A 403 5.24 10.86 -3.63
CA GLY A 403 4.06 10.73 -2.77
C GLY A 403 4.32 10.15 -1.38
N ALA A 404 5.46 9.49 -1.16
CA ALA A 404 5.85 8.96 0.14
C ALA A 404 6.52 10.01 1.04
N LEU A 405 6.95 11.15 0.48
CA LEU A 405 7.71 12.15 1.23
C LEU A 405 6.95 12.76 2.42
N PRO A 406 5.64 13.06 2.34
CA PRO A 406 4.89 13.51 3.52
C PRO A 406 4.93 12.52 4.68
N ALA A 407 4.88 11.22 4.40
CA ALA A 407 5.00 10.18 5.43
C ALA A 407 6.40 10.17 6.05
N VAL A 408 7.46 10.31 5.23
CA VAL A 408 8.85 10.42 5.75
C VAL A 408 9.00 11.63 6.66
N ASN A 409 8.43 12.78 6.29
CA ASN A 409 8.49 13.99 7.10
C ASN A 409 7.72 13.84 8.42
N ALA A 410 6.55 13.20 8.39
CA ALA A 410 5.80 12.86 9.60
C ALA A 410 6.59 11.91 10.52
N THR A 411 7.18 10.85 9.95
CA THR A 411 8.05 9.92 10.66
C THR A 411 9.25 10.64 11.28
N ASN A 412 9.90 11.55 10.56
CA ASN A 412 11.04 12.32 11.09
C ASN A 412 10.64 13.17 12.31
N GLY A 413 9.49 13.85 12.24
CA GLY A 413 8.94 14.58 13.38
C GLY A 413 8.70 13.67 14.58
N PHE A 414 8.15 12.47 14.36
CA PHE A 414 7.93 11.50 15.42
C PHE A 414 9.22 10.91 16.00
N LEU A 415 10.24 10.66 15.17
CA LEU A 415 11.55 10.20 15.63
C LEU A 415 12.20 11.22 16.59
N ALA A 416 12.06 12.52 16.36
CA ALA A 416 12.54 13.54 17.27
C ALA A 416 11.84 13.49 18.64
N VAL A 417 10.53 13.20 18.66
CA VAL A 417 9.77 12.98 19.90
C VAL A 417 10.27 11.73 20.61
N LEU A 418 10.42 10.62 19.88
CA LEU A 418 10.91 9.35 20.43
C LEU A 418 12.31 9.49 21.01
N GLN A 419 13.23 10.15 20.30
CA GLN A 419 14.59 10.38 20.76
C GLN A 419 14.64 11.17 22.07
N THR A 420 13.71 12.10 22.27
CA THR A 420 13.60 12.88 23.51
C THR A 420 12.99 12.05 24.63
N LYS A 421 11.91 11.32 24.36
CA LYS A 421 11.11 10.61 25.38
C LYS A 421 11.69 9.25 25.78
N LEU A 422 12.35 8.56 24.86
CA LEU A 422 12.90 7.21 25.04
C LEU A 422 14.43 7.23 25.13
N ARG A 423 15.03 8.37 25.50
CA ARG A 423 16.48 8.48 25.64
C ARG A 423 16.98 7.49 26.69
N GLY A 424 17.83 6.55 26.26
CA GLY A 424 18.39 5.50 27.13
C GLY A 424 17.41 4.38 27.46
N ALA A 425 16.21 4.36 26.86
CA ALA A 425 15.26 3.28 27.02
C ALA A 425 15.82 1.97 26.46
N ARG A 426 15.34 0.86 27.02
CA ARG A 426 15.65 -0.48 26.55
C ARG A 426 14.39 -1.22 26.15
N ALA A 427 14.48 -1.95 25.04
CA ALA A 427 13.48 -2.90 24.60
C ALA A 427 14.02 -4.31 24.89
N GLN A 428 13.43 -4.98 25.87
CA GLN A 428 14.11 -6.09 26.55
C GLN A 428 15.46 -5.61 27.12
N GLU A 429 16.59 -6.22 26.74
CA GLU A 429 17.93 -5.81 27.15
C GLU A 429 18.60 -4.85 26.15
N ALA A 430 18.01 -4.66 24.95
CA ALA A 430 18.61 -3.90 23.86
C ALA A 430 18.36 -2.39 24.01
N PHE A 431 19.39 -1.57 23.80
CA PHE A 431 19.22 -0.12 23.76
C PHE A 431 18.43 0.33 22.53
N VAL A 432 17.48 1.24 22.74
CA VAL A 432 16.73 1.85 21.62
C VAL A 432 17.53 3.01 21.05
N ARG A 433 17.86 2.93 19.75
CA ARG A 433 18.57 3.95 18.98
C ARG A 433 17.69 4.49 17.86
N PHE A 434 18.02 5.68 17.36
CA PHE A 434 17.24 6.37 16.32
C PHE A 434 18.15 6.75 15.15
N ASN A 435 17.68 6.54 13.92
CA ASN A 435 18.38 6.90 12.70
C ASN A 435 17.47 7.75 11.79
N PRO A 436 17.30 9.05 12.08
CA PRO A 436 16.44 9.94 11.29
C PRO A 436 17.02 10.22 9.89
N PRO A 437 16.18 10.67 8.94
CA PRO A 437 16.65 11.29 7.71
C PRO A 437 17.60 12.47 7.99
N VAL A 438 18.67 12.58 7.22
CA VAL A 438 19.65 13.68 7.35
C VAL A 438 19.48 14.70 6.22
N LEU A 439 19.15 14.22 5.02
CA LEU A 439 18.95 15.04 3.84
C LEU A 439 17.89 14.40 2.94
N THR A 440 17.02 15.20 2.35
CA THR A 440 16.06 14.78 1.33
C THR A 440 16.29 15.58 0.06
N ILE A 441 16.35 14.89 -1.08
CA ILE A 441 16.46 15.51 -2.40
C ILE A 441 15.32 15.02 -3.28
N GLN A 442 14.57 15.93 -3.88
CA GLN A 442 13.57 15.61 -4.90
C GLN A 442 14.14 15.94 -6.28
N ASP A 443 14.21 14.94 -7.15
CA ASP A 443 14.63 15.11 -8.54
C ASP A 443 14.05 13.98 -9.42
N SER A 444 13.76 14.31 -10.68
CA SER A 444 13.39 13.33 -11.72
C SER A 444 12.32 12.30 -11.30
N GLY A 445 11.22 12.78 -10.70
CA GLY A 445 10.06 11.96 -10.31
C GLY A 445 10.24 11.13 -9.04
N ASN A 446 11.39 11.24 -8.37
CA ASN A 446 11.73 10.51 -7.15
C ASN A 446 12.10 11.46 -6.00
N ALA A 447 11.97 10.95 -4.77
CA ALA A 447 12.62 11.49 -3.59
C ALA A 447 13.78 10.58 -3.21
N TYR A 448 14.91 11.17 -2.80
CA TYR A 448 16.11 10.50 -2.34
C TYR A 448 16.35 10.91 -0.89
N VAL A 449 16.26 9.96 0.03
CA VAL A 449 16.42 10.20 1.46
C VAL A 449 17.77 9.65 1.89
N LEU A 450 18.64 10.54 2.37
CA LEU A 450 19.95 10.20 2.91
C LEU A 450 19.83 9.89 4.41
N ARG A 451 20.38 8.75 4.81
CA ARG A 451 20.50 8.34 6.21
C ARG A 451 21.92 7.86 6.48
N ARG A 452 22.33 7.87 7.75
CA ARG A 452 23.55 7.16 8.15
C ARG A 452 23.35 5.67 7.93
N LYS A 453 24.38 4.98 7.44
CA LYS A 453 24.34 3.53 7.28
C LYS A 453 24.19 2.90 8.66
N VAL A 454 23.21 2.00 8.77
CA VAL A 454 22.99 1.22 9.98
C VAL A 454 23.83 -0.05 9.89
N ASN A 455 24.57 -0.38 10.96
CA ASN A 455 25.30 -1.64 11.10
C ASN A 455 24.34 -2.80 11.46
N GLY A 456 23.31 -2.97 10.63
CA GLY A 456 22.21 -3.87 10.89
C GLY A 456 21.30 -4.04 9.68
N VAL A 457 20.32 -4.92 9.82
CA VAL A 457 19.38 -5.26 8.75
C VAL A 457 17.96 -5.09 9.24
N HIS A 458 17.03 -4.93 8.30
CA HIS A 458 15.62 -4.89 8.65
C HIS A 458 15.23 -6.18 9.38
N TYR A 459 14.47 -6.09 10.47
CA TYR A 459 14.19 -7.26 11.30
C TYR A 459 13.47 -8.39 10.53
N ASP A 460 12.53 -8.06 9.63
CA ASP A 460 11.91 -9.08 8.75
C ASP A 460 12.95 -9.76 7.84
N GLU A 461 13.98 -9.03 7.37
CA GLU A 461 15.04 -9.62 6.55
C GLU A 461 15.92 -10.56 7.39
N ALA A 462 16.29 -10.14 8.61
CA ALA A 462 17.03 -10.99 9.56
C ALA A 462 16.27 -12.30 9.85
N VAL A 463 14.99 -12.21 10.19
CA VAL A 463 14.16 -13.39 10.52
C VAL A 463 14.05 -14.31 9.32
N ASN A 464 13.74 -13.78 8.13
CA ASN A 464 13.64 -14.57 6.91
C ASN A 464 14.96 -15.29 6.57
N LEU A 465 16.11 -14.64 6.78
CA LEU A 465 17.42 -15.27 6.55
C LEU A 465 17.66 -16.40 7.55
N LEU A 466 17.37 -16.19 8.83
CA LEU A 466 17.56 -17.19 9.88
C LEU A 466 16.67 -18.43 9.68
N GLU A 467 15.43 -18.24 9.22
CA GLU A 467 14.49 -19.32 8.97
C GLU A 467 14.91 -20.22 7.79
N ARG A 468 15.61 -19.67 6.79
CA ARG A 468 16.14 -20.46 5.65
C ARG A 468 17.10 -21.56 6.06
N TYR A 469 17.88 -21.35 7.12
CA TYR A 469 18.90 -22.30 7.56
C TYR A 469 18.34 -23.49 8.36
N GLN A 470 17.03 -23.53 8.65
CA GLN A 470 16.33 -24.61 9.36
C GLN A 470 17.06 -25.14 10.62
N ASN A 471 17.74 -24.26 11.36
CA ASN A 471 18.54 -24.61 12.54
C ASN A 471 17.83 -24.17 13.82
N ARG A 472 17.81 -25.02 14.85
CA ARG A 472 17.24 -24.72 16.18
C ARG A 472 17.84 -23.48 16.83
N ILE A 473 19.15 -23.26 16.69
CA ILE A 473 19.86 -22.09 17.23
C ILE A 473 19.33 -20.82 16.54
N PHE A 474 19.31 -20.80 15.20
CA PHE A 474 18.78 -19.66 14.45
C PHE A 474 17.29 -19.41 14.71
N GLY A 475 16.51 -20.46 14.97
CA GLY A 475 15.13 -20.31 15.43
C GLY A 475 15.00 -19.61 16.80
N ALA A 476 15.94 -19.86 17.73
CA ALA A 476 15.98 -19.14 19.00
C ALA A 476 16.36 -17.67 18.82
N VAL A 477 17.34 -17.38 17.96
CA VAL A 477 17.74 -16.02 17.59
C VAL A 477 16.57 -15.25 16.97
N ALA A 478 15.87 -15.85 16.00
CA ALA A 478 14.72 -15.23 15.35
C ALA A 478 13.63 -14.85 16.36
N ARG A 479 13.33 -15.73 17.32
CA ARG A 479 12.39 -15.43 18.41
C ARG A 479 12.86 -14.26 19.29
N LYS A 480 14.16 -14.18 19.61
CA LYS A 480 14.71 -13.06 20.39
C LYS A 480 14.61 -11.74 19.63
N ILE A 481 14.95 -11.72 18.33
CA ILE A 481 14.76 -10.56 17.45
C ILE A 481 13.30 -10.10 17.47
N LEU A 482 12.35 -11.01 17.25
CA LEU A 482 10.93 -10.68 17.25
C LEU A 482 10.44 -10.12 18.60
N ALA A 483 10.91 -10.69 19.71
CA ALA A 483 10.56 -10.21 21.06
C ALA A 483 11.13 -8.81 21.33
N THR A 484 12.39 -8.56 21.00
CA THR A 484 13.04 -7.24 21.14
C THR A 484 12.34 -6.19 20.29
N VAL A 485 12.07 -6.49 19.01
CA VAL A 485 11.37 -5.55 18.12
C VAL A 485 9.95 -5.29 18.60
N ARG A 486 9.20 -6.31 19.04
CA ARG A 486 7.87 -6.12 19.62
C ARG A 486 7.90 -5.18 20.82
N SER A 487 8.86 -5.37 21.73
CA SER A 487 9.04 -4.49 22.88
C SER A 487 9.37 -3.05 22.46
N ALA A 488 10.19 -2.86 21.42
CA ALA A 488 10.48 -1.52 20.88
C ALA A 488 9.25 -0.87 20.24
N ARG A 489 8.41 -1.66 19.55
CA ARG A 489 7.12 -1.20 19.00
C ARG A 489 6.17 -0.77 20.10
N GLU A 490 6.04 -1.55 21.18
CA GLU A 490 5.18 -1.23 22.31
C GLU A 490 5.59 0.10 22.97
N LEU A 491 6.90 0.35 23.11
CA LEU A 491 7.42 1.63 23.61
C LEU A 491 7.03 2.81 22.72
N ALA A 492 7.16 2.66 21.39
CA ALA A 492 6.80 3.71 20.44
C ALA A 492 5.27 3.92 20.36
N ALA A 493 4.50 2.82 20.34
CA ALA A 493 3.04 2.84 20.30
C ALA A 493 2.43 3.46 21.56
N GLY A 494 3.11 3.36 22.70
CA GLY A 494 2.72 4.07 23.94
C GLY A 494 2.74 5.60 23.82
N LEU A 495 3.41 6.15 22.80
CA LEU A 495 3.43 7.59 22.50
C LEU A 495 2.48 7.94 21.35
N ASP A 496 2.55 7.20 20.25
CA ASP A 496 1.61 7.33 19.13
C ASP A 496 1.53 6.02 18.32
N ALA A 497 0.44 5.28 18.53
CA ALA A 497 0.20 4.00 17.87
C ALA A 497 -0.05 4.09 16.35
N GLU A 498 -0.46 5.25 15.82
CA GLU A 498 -0.64 5.42 14.38
C GLU A 498 0.69 5.76 13.70
N GLN A 499 1.51 6.60 14.33
CA GLN A 499 2.84 6.93 13.81
C GLN A 499 3.82 5.76 13.95
N GLU A 500 3.67 4.90 14.96
CA GLU A 500 4.49 3.69 15.12
C GLU A 500 4.46 2.80 13.87
N LYS A 501 3.31 2.67 13.20
CA LYS A 501 3.15 1.84 11.99
C LYS A 501 4.03 2.31 10.83
N ASN A 502 4.48 3.56 10.86
CA ASN A 502 5.35 4.16 9.83
C ASN A 502 6.85 3.99 10.15
N LEU A 503 7.20 3.41 11.30
CA LEU A 503 8.58 3.20 11.72
C LEU A 503 9.18 1.93 11.13
N THR A 504 10.47 1.99 10.85
CA THR A 504 11.25 0.85 10.39
C THR A 504 12.21 0.40 11.48
N TYR A 505 12.31 -0.92 11.71
CA TYR A 505 13.12 -1.49 12.78
C TYR A 505 14.29 -2.29 12.22
N PHE A 506 15.49 -1.96 12.67
CA PHE A 506 16.73 -2.63 12.30
C PHE A 506 17.35 -3.31 13.52
N VAL A 507 17.94 -4.48 13.28
CA VAL A 507 18.66 -5.26 14.29
C VAL A 507 20.13 -5.43 13.91
N PRO A 508 21.05 -5.51 14.89
CA PRO A 508 22.47 -5.68 14.66
C PRO A 508 22.78 -6.90 13.79
N TRP A 509 23.60 -6.69 12.77
CA TRP A 509 23.98 -7.73 11.80
C TRP A 509 25.41 -7.50 11.33
N ASP A 510 26.16 -8.58 11.18
CA ASP A 510 27.43 -8.59 10.49
C ASP A 510 27.16 -8.66 8.99
N LEU A 511 27.27 -7.52 8.31
CA LEU A 511 27.02 -7.42 6.88
C LEU A 511 28.11 -8.10 6.04
N GLU A 512 29.32 -8.28 6.58
CA GLU A 512 30.43 -8.92 5.87
C GLU A 512 30.29 -10.44 5.89
N HIS A 513 30.03 -11.00 7.07
CA HIS A 513 29.87 -12.45 7.26
C HIS A 513 28.43 -12.94 7.11
N ASN A 514 27.49 -12.01 6.93
CA ASN A 514 26.05 -12.24 6.86
C ASN A 514 25.49 -13.04 8.04
N GLN A 515 25.76 -12.58 9.28
CA GLN A 515 25.38 -13.27 10.51
C GLN A 515 24.75 -12.31 11.55
N PRO A 516 23.84 -12.79 12.41
CA PRO A 516 23.28 -11.97 13.47
C PRO A 516 24.35 -11.59 14.49
N LYS A 517 24.37 -10.32 14.93
CA LYS A 517 25.22 -9.88 16.04
C LYS A 517 24.45 -10.02 17.35
N ILE A 518 24.83 -11.01 18.16
CA ILE A 518 24.21 -11.33 19.45
C ILE A 518 25.28 -11.30 20.52
N MET A 519 24.95 -10.68 21.64
CA MET A 519 25.78 -10.65 22.83
C MET A 519 25.38 -11.76 23.78
N VAL A 520 26.33 -12.31 24.52
CA VAL A 520 26.09 -13.23 25.64
C VAL A 520 26.68 -12.59 26.89
N ASP A 521 25.87 -12.42 27.92
CA ASP A 521 26.36 -11.87 29.19
C ASP A 521 27.01 -12.95 30.08
N TRP A 522 27.53 -12.52 31.22
CA TRP A 522 28.18 -13.38 32.21
C TRP A 522 27.26 -14.45 32.82
N SER A 523 25.93 -14.29 32.69
CA SER A 523 24.93 -15.28 33.12
C SER A 523 24.61 -16.32 32.04
N GLY A 524 25.20 -16.17 30.85
CA GLY A 524 24.92 -17.03 29.69
C GLY A 524 23.66 -16.61 28.92
N LEU A 525 23.07 -15.45 29.23
CA LEU A 525 21.87 -14.96 28.57
C LEU A 525 22.24 -14.26 27.26
N SER A 526 21.57 -14.65 26.17
CA SER A 526 21.77 -14.05 24.85
C SER A 526 20.81 -12.88 24.60
N TYR A 527 21.34 -11.77 24.09
CA TYR A 527 20.58 -10.55 23.82
C TYR A 527 21.13 -9.76 22.63
N LEU A 528 20.30 -8.85 22.11
CA LEU A 528 20.72 -7.86 21.12
C LEU A 528 21.25 -6.64 21.85
N GLU A 529 22.41 -6.11 21.45
CA GLU A 529 22.97 -4.91 22.07
C GLU A 529 22.06 -3.68 21.89
N GLU A 530 21.48 -3.55 20.70
CA GLU A 530 20.61 -2.44 20.34
C GLU A 530 19.52 -2.83 19.34
N VAL A 531 18.53 -1.94 19.21
CA VAL A 531 17.53 -1.94 18.15
C VAL A 531 17.43 -0.52 17.63
N ILE A 532 17.51 -0.36 16.31
CA ILE A 532 17.56 0.96 15.66
C ILE A 532 16.22 1.22 14.97
N ILE A 533 15.62 2.37 15.29
CA ILE A 533 14.34 2.84 14.74
C ILE A 533 14.62 3.94 13.72
N SER A 534 14.01 3.86 12.53
CA SER A 534 14.27 4.75 11.38
C SER A 534 13.03 5.19 10.63
#